data_AF-A0A9J6H8S0-F1
#
_entry.id   AF-A0A9J6H8S0-F1
#
_cell.length_a   1.000
_cell.length_b   1.000
_cell.length_c   1.000
_cell.angle_alpha   90.00
_cell.angle_beta   90.00
_cell.angle_gamma   90.00
#
_symmetry.space_group_name_H-M   'P 1'
#
loop_
_entity.id
_entity.type
_entity.pdbx_description
1 polymer ?
#
loop_
_entity_poly.entity_id
_entity_poly.type
_entity_poly.pdbx_seq_one_letter_code
_entity_poly.pdbx_strand_id
1 'polypeptide(L)'
;MCKPISSKCVSLEITEDGIMNSCVELVARNSQPFRLIDDSGFRKITDPVLKAVNAKRAIAAETLEDRLQEEAKSKREEISQSLKNWMFSLKIDSASRLDRALLGINAQYAENGKLILQPLAMKKLGTGHGTFARNAGQTPRFPRSPNMLKVW
;
A
#
# COMPACT_ATOMS: atom_id res chain seq x y z
N MET A 1 12.04 48.62 -15.04
CA MET A 1 12.83 47.66 -15.83
C MET A 1 13.02 46.39 -15.00
N CYS A 2 12.38 45.28 -15.36
CA CYS A 2 12.60 43.99 -14.70
C CYS A 2 13.88 43.35 -15.27
N LYS A 3 14.88 43.09 -14.41
CA LYS A 3 16.09 42.37 -14.81
C LYS A 3 15.72 40.92 -15.16
N PRO A 4 16.28 40.32 -16.23
CA PRO A 4 16.05 38.91 -16.52
C PRO A 4 16.66 38.05 -15.42
N ILE A 5 15.86 37.15 -14.86
CA ILE A 5 16.30 36.14 -13.89
C ILE A 5 17.20 35.17 -14.67
N SER A 6 18.48 35.10 -14.31
CA SER A 6 19.42 34.14 -14.89
C SER A 6 18.95 32.72 -14.57
N SER A 7 18.44 32.01 -15.59
CA SER A 7 18.07 30.60 -15.49
C SER A 7 19.34 29.74 -15.50
N LYS A 8 19.59 29.03 -14.40
CA LYS A 8 20.63 27.99 -14.35
C LYS A 8 20.09 26.72 -15.00
N CYS A 9 20.83 26.18 -15.97
CA CYS A 9 20.52 24.89 -16.58
C CYS A 9 21.26 23.78 -15.81
N VAL A 10 20.57 22.67 -15.54
CA VAL A 10 21.13 21.49 -14.87
C VAL A 10 20.77 20.26 -15.71
N SER A 11 21.76 19.44 -16.04
CA SER A 11 21.55 18.14 -16.68
C SER A 11 21.23 17.08 -15.63
N LEU A 12 20.16 16.32 -15.84
CA LEU A 12 19.72 15.26 -14.95
C LEU A 12 19.46 14.00 -15.77
N GLU A 13 19.85 12.85 -15.24
CA GLU A 13 19.44 11.54 -15.74
C GLU A 13 18.19 11.11 -14.99
N ILE A 14 17.04 11.21 -15.65
CA ILE A 14 15.75 10.82 -15.08
C ILE A 14 14.92 10.12 -16.15
N THR A 15 14.27 9.01 -15.76
CA THR A 15 13.45 8.19 -16.64
C THR A 15 11.98 8.30 -16.24
N GLU A 16 11.08 8.06 -17.20
CA GLU A 16 9.64 8.02 -16.97
C GLU A 16 9.28 6.98 -15.88
N ASP A 17 9.84 5.78 -15.95
CA ASP A 17 9.64 4.73 -14.94
C ASP A 17 10.20 5.14 -13.57
N GLY A 18 11.31 5.88 -13.52
CA GLY A 18 11.85 6.40 -12.27
C GLY A 18 10.89 7.38 -11.58
N ILE A 19 10.22 8.24 -12.36
CA ILE A 19 9.20 9.16 -11.84
C ILE A 19 7.97 8.38 -11.36
N MET A 20 7.49 7.40 -12.15
CA MET A 20 6.35 6.56 -11.75
C MET A 20 6.64 5.80 -10.46
N ASN A 21 7.80 5.14 -10.35
CA ASN A 21 8.21 4.41 -9.15
C ASN A 21 8.30 5.32 -7.93
N SER A 22 8.78 6.56 -8.11
CA SER A 22 8.81 7.56 -7.04
C SER A 22 7.40 7.95 -6.58
N CYS A 23 6.44 8.06 -7.51
CA CYS A 23 5.03 8.30 -7.16
C CYS A 23 4.41 7.11 -6.42
N VAL A 24 4.74 5.87 -6.82
CA VAL A 24 4.30 4.64 -6.13
C VAL A 24 4.83 4.64 -4.70
N GLU A 25 6.12 4.92 -4.50
CA GLU A 25 6.74 5.02 -3.18
C GLU A 25 6.07 6.10 -2.32
N LEU A 26 5.77 7.25 -2.91
CA LEU A 26 5.14 8.36 -2.22
C LEU A 26 3.77 7.97 -1.63
N VAL A 27 2.96 7.20 -2.35
CA VAL A 27 1.66 6.75 -1.85
C VAL A 27 1.80 5.52 -0.93
N ALA A 28 2.60 4.52 -1.34
CA ALA A 28 2.67 3.23 -0.65
C ALA A 28 3.52 3.24 0.63
N ARG A 29 4.60 4.04 0.66
CA ARG A 29 5.54 4.10 1.80
C ARG A 29 5.37 5.37 2.62
N ASN A 30 5.23 6.50 1.95
CA ASN A 30 5.13 7.79 2.63
C ASN A 30 3.69 8.16 3.04
N SER A 31 2.74 7.23 2.82
CA SER A 31 1.34 7.36 3.24
C SER A 31 0.64 8.62 2.74
N GLN A 32 1.04 9.10 1.56
CA GLN A 32 0.40 10.25 0.94
C GLN A 32 -0.88 9.84 0.20
N PRO A 33 -1.93 10.68 0.16
CA PRO A 33 -3.14 10.39 -0.61
C PRO A 33 -2.85 10.33 -2.12
N PHE A 34 -3.49 9.40 -2.84
CA PHE A 34 -3.43 9.33 -4.31
C PHE A 34 -3.77 10.67 -4.98
N ARG A 35 -4.69 11.44 -4.39
CA ARG A 35 -5.10 12.76 -4.87
C ARG A 35 -3.95 13.77 -5.00
N LEU A 36 -2.87 13.61 -4.23
CA LEU A 36 -1.70 14.48 -4.31
C LEU A 36 -1.11 14.52 -5.73
N ILE A 37 -1.17 13.39 -6.45
CA ILE A 37 -0.59 13.26 -7.78
C ILE A 37 -1.26 14.20 -8.79
N ASP A 38 -2.54 14.49 -8.57
CA ASP A 38 -3.34 15.36 -9.43
C ASP A 38 -3.47 16.78 -8.87
N ASP A 39 -2.87 17.06 -7.70
CA ASP A 39 -2.88 18.40 -7.13
C ASP A 39 -2.09 19.38 -8.01
N SER A 40 -2.69 20.56 -8.24
CA SER A 40 -2.10 21.58 -9.11
C SER A 40 -0.70 22.04 -8.70
N GLY A 41 -0.39 22.04 -7.40
CA GLY A 41 0.94 22.38 -6.88
C GLY A 41 1.98 21.32 -7.25
N PHE A 42 1.62 20.04 -7.13
CA PHE A 42 2.48 18.92 -7.51
C PHE A 42 2.70 18.89 -9.02
N ARG A 43 1.63 19.07 -9.81
CA ARG A 43 1.67 19.18 -11.28
C ARG A 43 2.58 20.30 -11.79
N LYS A 44 2.55 21.48 -11.15
CA LYS A 44 3.47 22.59 -11.50
C LYS A 44 4.94 22.23 -11.32
N ILE A 45 5.26 21.29 -10.44
CA ILE A 45 6.62 20.81 -10.21
C ILE A 45 6.96 19.67 -11.18
N THR A 46 6.05 18.72 -11.39
CA THR A 46 6.31 17.48 -12.12
C THR A 46 6.11 17.59 -13.62
N ASP A 47 5.11 18.33 -14.10
CA ASP A 47 4.79 18.45 -15.53
C ASP A 47 5.95 19.00 -16.37
N PRO A 48 6.74 20.00 -15.92
CA PRO A 48 7.94 20.43 -16.65
C PRO A 48 8.96 19.31 -16.83
N VAL A 49 9.11 18.45 -15.82
CA VAL A 49 10.03 17.30 -15.85
C VAL A 49 9.51 16.22 -16.78
N LEU A 50 8.22 15.89 -16.68
CA LEU A 50 7.54 14.93 -17.56
C LEU A 50 7.64 15.33 -19.03
N LYS A 51 7.49 16.63 -19.31
CA LYS A 51 7.66 17.19 -20.65
C LYS A 51 9.11 17.09 -21.11
N ALA A 52 10.09 17.34 -20.23
CA ALA A 52 11.50 17.26 -20.57
C ALA A 52 11.97 15.84 -20.92
N VAL A 53 11.42 14.82 -20.25
CA VAL A 53 11.71 13.40 -20.55
C VAL A 53 10.86 12.84 -21.70
N ASN A 54 9.98 13.65 -22.28
CA ASN A 54 9.02 13.23 -23.31
C ASN A 54 8.19 12.00 -22.87
N ALA A 55 7.68 12.06 -21.63
CA ALA A 55 6.91 10.98 -21.03
C ALA A 55 5.69 10.66 -21.90
N LYS A 56 5.49 9.37 -22.22
CA LYS A 56 4.38 8.93 -23.07
C LYS A 56 3.15 8.55 -22.25
N ARG A 57 3.34 8.08 -21.02
CA ARG A 57 2.26 7.68 -20.13
C ARG A 57 1.84 8.87 -19.27
N ALA A 58 0.54 8.99 -19.08
CA ALA A 58 0.01 9.91 -18.09
C ALA A 58 0.38 9.40 -16.70
N ILE A 59 1.03 10.23 -15.88
CA ILE A 59 1.16 9.99 -14.45
C ILE A 59 -0.02 10.70 -13.80
N ALA A 60 -1.03 9.94 -13.37
CA ALA A 60 -2.25 10.41 -12.71
C ALA A 60 -2.63 9.42 -11.60
N ALA A 61 -3.55 9.79 -10.71
CA ALA A 61 -3.96 8.90 -9.61
C ALA A 61 -4.44 7.53 -10.11
N GLU A 62 -5.24 7.49 -11.18
CA GLU A 62 -5.78 6.23 -11.75
C GLU A 62 -4.66 5.29 -12.23
N THR A 63 -3.74 5.79 -13.06
CA THR A 63 -2.61 5.00 -13.57
C THR A 63 -1.68 4.55 -12.43
N LEU A 64 -1.58 5.36 -11.38
CA LEU A 64 -0.80 5.02 -10.20
C LEU A 64 -1.46 3.90 -9.38
N GLU A 65 -2.79 3.94 -9.22
CA GLU A 65 -3.55 2.88 -8.57
C GLU A 65 -3.39 1.55 -9.30
N ASP A 66 -3.50 1.54 -10.64
CA ASP A 66 -3.26 0.34 -11.45
C ASP A 66 -1.86 -0.22 -11.23
N ARG A 67 -0.83 0.65 -11.30
CA ARG A 67 0.56 0.22 -11.07
C ARG A 67 0.74 -0.34 -9.66
N LEU A 68 0.15 0.29 -8.64
CA LEU A 68 0.24 -0.20 -7.28
C LEU A 68 -0.44 -1.57 -7.11
N GLN A 69 -1.56 -1.81 -7.79
CA GLN A 69 -2.23 -3.11 -7.77
C GLN A 69 -1.39 -4.21 -8.41
N GLU A 70 -0.69 -3.92 -9.51
CA GLU A 70 0.26 -4.84 -10.14
C GLU A 70 1.42 -5.18 -9.20
N GLU A 71 2.04 -4.18 -8.59
CA GLU A 71 3.12 -4.36 -7.61
C GLU A 71 2.64 -5.17 -6.40
N ALA A 72 1.45 -4.87 -5.88
CA ALA A 72 0.85 -5.62 -4.78
C ALA A 72 0.57 -7.08 -5.18
N LYS A 73 0.12 -7.33 -6.42
CA LYS A 73 -0.08 -8.69 -6.94
C LYS A 73 1.23 -9.45 -7.03
N SER A 74 2.27 -8.82 -7.59
CA SER A 74 3.61 -9.40 -7.65
C SER A 74 4.12 -9.75 -6.26
N LYS A 75 3.94 -8.84 -5.28
CA LYS A 75 4.38 -9.08 -3.91
C LYS A 75 3.60 -10.19 -3.20
N ARG A 76 2.29 -10.30 -3.43
CA ARG A 76 1.48 -11.42 -2.93
C ARG A 76 1.95 -12.76 -3.49
N GLU A 77 2.29 -12.82 -4.77
CA GLU A 77 2.82 -14.02 -5.40
C GLU A 77 4.18 -14.40 -4.80
N GLU A 78 5.08 -13.44 -4.64
CA GLU A 78 6.39 -13.63 -3.98
C GLU A 78 6.24 -14.21 -2.56
N ILE A 79 5.37 -13.61 -1.74
CA ILE A 79 5.09 -14.10 -0.38
C ILE A 79 4.48 -15.50 -0.43
N SER A 80 3.54 -15.73 -1.34
CA SER A 80 2.86 -17.04 -1.47
C SER A 80 3.84 -18.15 -1.84
N GLN A 81 4.78 -17.88 -2.76
CA GLN A 81 5.82 -18.84 -3.12
C GLN A 81 6.85 -19.03 -1.99
N SER A 82 7.22 -17.96 -1.28
CA SER A 82 8.12 -18.04 -0.12
C SER A 82 7.54 -18.89 1.01
N LEU A 83 6.23 -18.78 1.27
CA LEU A 83 5.55 -19.56 2.31
C LEU A 83 5.12 -20.97 1.85
N LYS A 84 5.24 -21.27 0.55
CA LYS A 84 4.78 -22.55 -0.01
C LYS A 84 5.62 -23.70 0.52
N ASN A 85 4.96 -24.68 1.12
CA ASN A 85 5.58 -25.84 1.77
C ASN A 85 6.41 -25.50 3.02
N TRP A 86 6.30 -24.28 3.54
CA TRP A 86 6.94 -23.90 4.80
C TRP A 86 5.99 -24.07 5.98
N MET A 87 6.54 -24.39 7.14
CA MET A 87 5.82 -24.32 8.40
C MET A 87 5.87 -22.87 8.90
N PHE A 88 4.71 -22.24 8.99
CA PHE A 88 4.56 -20.89 9.55
C PHE A 88 3.37 -20.83 10.51
N SER A 89 3.43 -19.89 11.44
CA SER A 89 2.33 -19.53 12.33
C SER A 89 1.60 -18.31 11.76
N LEU A 90 0.27 -18.32 11.81
CA LEU A 90 -0.53 -17.14 11.48
C LEU A 90 -0.89 -16.40 12.77
N LYS A 91 -0.40 -15.17 12.91
CA LYS A 91 -0.75 -14.26 14.00
C LYS A 91 -1.89 -13.35 13.57
N ILE A 92 -2.96 -13.35 14.34
CA ILE A 92 -4.14 -12.54 14.12
C ILE A 92 -4.31 -11.65 15.34
N ASP A 93 -4.01 -10.37 15.16
CA ASP A 93 -4.03 -9.37 16.21
C ASP A 93 -5.18 -8.38 15.96
N SER A 94 -5.83 -7.92 17.01
CA SER A 94 -6.85 -6.87 16.89
C SER A 94 -6.57 -5.73 17.87
N ALA A 95 -6.73 -4.50 17.39
CA ALA A 95 -6.58 -3.30 18.20
C ALA A 95 -7.79 -2.39 17.98
N SER A 96 -8.36 -1.87 19.06
CA SER A 96 -9.51 -0.96 19.01
C SER A 96 -9.18 0.35 19.72
N ARG A 97 -9.53 1.48 19.09
CA ARG A 97 -9.43 2.82 19.68
C ARG A 97 -10.57 3.69 19.17
N LEU A 98 -11.33 4.28 20.10
CA LEU A 98 -12.56 5.02 19.80
C LEU A 98 -13.54 4.14 19.00
N ASP A 99 -13.98 4.62 17.84
CA ASP A 99 -14.91 3.98 16.90
C ASP A 99 -14.20 3.13 15.82
N ARG A 100 -12.90 2.87 15.98
CA ARG A 100 -12.08 2.18 14.99
C ARG A 100 -11.51 0.91 15.59
N ALA A 101 -11.75 -0.21 14.91
CA ALA A 101 -11.07 -1.45 15.16
C ALA A 101 -10.25 -1.85 13.94
N LEU A 102 -9.05 -2.37 14.16
CA LEU A 102 -8.11 -2.84 13.14
C LEU A 102 -7.80 -4.31 13.44
N LEU A 103 -7.78 -5.13 12.39
CA LEU A 103 -7.32 -6.52 12.40
C LEU A 103 -6.01 -6.60 11.63
N GLY A 104 -4.93 -6.94 12.31
CA GLY A 104 -3.64 -7.28 11.70
C GLY A 104 -3.53 -8.78 11.50
N ILE A 105 -3.04 -9.19 10.33
CA ILE A 105 -2.74 -10.58 10.01
C ILE A 105 -1.28 -10.63 9.58
N ASN A 106 -0.48 -11.44 10.29
CA ASN A 106 0.94 -11.62 10.04
C ASN A 106 1.28 -13.11 9.93
N ALA A 107 2.13 -13.50 8.98
CA ALA A 107 2.78 -14.80 9.00
C ALA A 107 4.08 -14.70 9.82
N GLN A 108 4.34 -15.70 10.65
CA GLN A 108 5.58 -15.83 11.41
C GLN A 108 6.24 -17.17 11.09
N TYR A 109 7.49 -17.14 10.66
CA TYR A 109 8.25 -18.36 10.32
C TYR A 109 9.72 -18.20 10.68
N ALA A 110 10.44 -19.32 10.71
CA ALA A 110 11.88 -19.33 10.93
C ALA A 110 12.60 -19.50 9.59
N GLU A 111 13.50 -18.59 9.26
CA GLU A 111 14.32 -18.60 8.05
C GLU A 111 15.77 -18.27 8.42
N ASN A 112 16.72 -19.11 7.99
CA ASN A 112 18.16 -18.89 8.26
C ASN A 112 18.48 -18.64 9.75
N GLY A 113 17.82 -19.38 10.65
CA GLY A 113 17.99 -19.25 12.10
C GLY A 113 17.38 -17.98 12.71
N LYS A 114 16.64 -17.19 11.93
CA LYS A 114 15.96 -15.97 12.38
C LYS A 114 14.46 -16.14 12.32
N LEU A 115 13.77 -15.54 13.29
CA LEU A 115 12.33 -15.44 13.26
C LEU A 115 11.92 -14.24 12.40
N ILE A 116 11.17 -14.50 11.33
CA ILE A 116 10.64 -13.47 10.43
C ILE A 116 9.17 -13.26 10.76
N LEU A 117 8.75 -11.99 10.86
CA LEU A 117 7.36 -11.58 10.95
C LEU A 117 7.00 -10.84 9.67
N GLN A 118 6.17 -11.46 8.84
CA GLN A 118 5.74 -10.95 7.54
C GLN A 118 4.30 -10.43 7.65
N PRO A 119 4.06 -9.12 7.59
CA PRO A 119 2.71 -8.58 7.51
C PRO A 119 2.02 -9.03 6.22
N LEU A 120 0.80 -9.55 6.34
CA LEU A 120 -0.02 -10.00 5.22
C LEU A 120 -1.17 -9.06 4.94
N ALA A 121 -1.87 -8.61 5.98
CA ALA A 121 -3.00 -7.71 5.84
C ALA A 121 -3.22 -6.86 7.08
N MET A 122 -3.74 -5.66 6.87
CA MET A 122 -4.33 -4.83 7.92
C MET A 122 -5.72 -4.38 7.46
N LYS A 123 -6.76 -4.80 8.19
CA LYS A 123 -8.14 -4.53 7.81
C LYS A 123 -8.83 -3.70 8.87
N LYS A 124 -9.41 -2.56 8.47
CA LYS A 124 -10.36 -1.84 9.32
C LYS A 124 -11.62 -2.68 9.45
N LEU A 125 -11.99 -2.96 10.69
CA LEU A 125 -13.22 -3.63 11.03
C LEU A 125 -14.35 -2.59 11.08
N GLY A 126 -15.46 -2.88 10.41
CA GLY A 126 -16.66 -2.04 10.44
C GLY A 126 -17.31 -2.00 11.83
N THR A 127 -18.18 -1.02 12.02
CA THR A 127 -18.91 -0.73 13.28
C THR A 127 -19.87 -1.83 13.77
N GLY A 128 -19.83 -3.04 13.19
CA GLY A 128 -20.53 -4.22 13.69
C GLY A 128 -19.91 -4.84 14.96
N HIS A 129 -19.04 -4.15 15.68
CA HIS A 129 -18.33 -4.65 16.87
C HIS A 129 -19.07 -4.31 18.17
N GLY A 130 -20.34 -4.69 18.25
CA GLY A 130 -21.09 -4.81 19.50
C GLY A 130 -20.96 -6.17 20.19
N THR A 131 -20.32 -7.17 19.56
CA THR A 131 -20.50 -8.57 20.01
C THR A 131 -19.24 -9.43 20.15
N PHE A 132 -18.06 -9.01 19.70
CA PHE A 132 -16.84 -9.84 19.87
C PHE A 132 -16.17 -9.68 21.24
N ALA A 133 -16.28 -8.52 21.89
CA ALA A 133 -15.60 -8.26 23.17
C ALA A 133 -16.45 -8.57 24.42
N ARG A 134 -17.76 -8.81 24.29
CA ARG A 134 -18.64 -9.09 25.45
C ARG A 134 -18.80 -10.57 25.80
N ASN A 135 -18.41 -11.48 24.92
CA ASN A 135 -18.64 -12.93 25.10
C ASN A 135 -17.34 -13.73 25.26
N ALA A 136 -16.35 -13.18 25.96
CA ALA A 136 -15.12 -13.92 26.33
C ALA A 136 -15.38 -15.11 27.29
N GLY A 137 -16.64 -15.35 27.69
CA GLY A 137 -17.06 -16.49 28.50
C GLY A 137 -17.94 -17.53 27.80
N GLN A 138 -18.21 -17.43 26.50
CA GLN A 138 -18.98 -18.44 25.77
C GLN A 138 -18.33 -18.75 24.42
N THR A 139 -18.08 -20.03 24.18
CA THR A 139 -17.54 -20.57 22.92
C THR A 139 -18.32 -20.02 21.72
N PRO A 140 -17.65 -19.36 20.75
CA PRO A 140 -18.35 -18.78 19.62
C PRO A 140 -18.83 -19.90 18.70
N ARG A 141 -20.15 -20.03 18.54
CA ARG A 141 -20.73 -20.76 17.40
C ARG A 141 -20.58 -19.87 16.16
N PHE A 142 -19.78 -20.32 15.20
CA PHE A 142 -19.72 -19.70 13.88
C PHE A 142 -21.11 -19.77 13.20
N PRO A 143 -21.70 -18.65 12.76
CA PRO A 143 -22.84 -18.72 11.86
C PRO A 143 -22.33 -19.22 10.49
N ARG A 144 -22.88 -20.36 10.05
CA ARG A 144 -22.75 -20.80 8.65
C ARG A 144 -23.60 -19.87 7.79
N SER A 145 -22.95 -18.99 7.02
CA SER A 145 -23.57 -18.24 5.93
C SER A 145 -22.62 -18.20 4.73
N PRO A 146 -23.12 -18.36 3.48
CA PRO A 146 -22.35 -18.94 2.38
C PRO A 146 -21.53 -17.96 1.55
N ASN A 147 -21.42 -16.69 1.93
CA ASN A 147 -20.86 -15.68 1.04
C ASN A 147 -19.43 -15.28 1.40
N MET A 148 -18.53 -16.12 0.91
CA MET A 148 -17.28 -15.79 0.21
C MET A 148 -16.45 -14.61 0.75
N LEU A 149 -15.37 -15.00 1.41
CA LEU A 149 -14.14 -14.23 1.59
C LEU A 149 -13.66 -13.64 0.25
N LYS A 150 -13.86 -12.34 0.03
CA LYS A 150 -12.96 -11.54 -0.81
C LYS A 150 -11.87 -10.98 0.10
N VAL A 151 -10.75 -11.68 0.10
CA VAL A 151 -9.47 -11.22 0.64
C VAL A 151 -8.83 -10.36 -0.45
N TRP A 152 -8.47 -9.14 -0.11
CA TRP A 152 -7.74 -8.19 -0.96
C TRP A 152 -6.24 -8.47 -0.89
#